data_AF-H0TIB7-F1
#
_entry.id   AF-H0TIB7-F1
#
_cell.length_a   1.000
_cell.length_b   1.000
_cell.length_c   1.000
_cell.angle_alpha   90.00
_cell.angle_beta   90.00
_cell.angle_gamma   90.00
#
_symmetry.space_group_name_H-M   'P 1'
#
loop_
_entity.id
_entity.type
_entity.pdbx_description
1 polymer ?
#
loop_
_entity_poly.entity_id
_entity_poly.type
_entity_poly.pdbx_seq_one_letter_code
_entity_poly.pdbx_strand_id
1 'polypeptide(L)'
;MGRSATALPASSLTDEKTVTYFADLTPYSYGAADTSAASTLNVGWLAAGVDFPRKLAEPQFVDRLWRFCQVSVGQTRGLHKCELCCSFDGNLAQKNGERLLLGSAEIRVVSDRGELFAAPNLIYHYVVQHDYAPPMEFVRAVLLGPCPPEDRYRELLSKFGLDWRKTSVPELDSRPVRVVRTPNGVSRIEE
;
A
#
# COMPACT_ATOMS: atom_id res chain seq x y z
N MET A 1 19.59 -8.53 -62.25
CA MET A 1 18.27 -8.39 -61.61
C MET A 1 18.36 -9.04 -60.23
N GLY A 2 18.80 -8.27 -59.23
CA GLY A 2 19.09 -8.77 -57.88
C GLY A 2 17.85 -8.75 -56.99
N ARG A 3 17.56 -9.87 -56.33
CA ARG A 3 16.52 -9.97 -55.30
C ARG A 3 17.20 -9.72 -53.95
N SER A 4 16.96 -8.53 -53.38
CA SER A 4 17.41 -8.20 -52.04
C SER A 4 16.41 -8.74 -51.03
N ALA A 5 16.87 -9.63 -50.14
CA ALA A 5 16.11 -10.11 -48.99
C ALA A 5 16.24 -9.10 -47.85
N THR A 6 15.12 -8.52 -47.43
CA THR A 6 15.08 -7.63 -46.26
C THR A 6 14.73 -8.46 -45.03
N ALA A 7 15.70 -8.61 -44.12
CA ALA A 7 15.48 -9.16 -42.79
C ALA A 7 14.68 -8.16 -41.94
N LEU A 8 13.62 -8.63 -41.28
CA LEU A 8 12.90 -7.88 -40.24
C LEU A 8 13.71 -7.94 -38.93
N PRO A 9 13.85 -6.85 -38.17
CA PRO A 9 14.47 -6.92 -36.86
C PRO A 9 13.51 -7.58 -35.87
N ALA A 10 14.07 -8.44 -35.00
CA ALA A 10 13.38 -8.97 -33.86
C ALA A 10 13.10 -7.83 -32.87
N SER A 11 11.83 -7.48 -32.69
CA SER A 11 11.41 -6.61 -31.60
C SER A 11 11.56 -7.36 -30.28
N SER A 12 12.54 -6.92 -29.50
CA SER A 12 12.76 -7.37 -28.13
C SER A 12 11.55 -6.97 -27.28
N LEU A 13 10.81 -7.97 -26.79
CA LEU A 13 9.76 -7.78 -25.80
C LEU A 13 10.42 -7.35 -24.50
N THR A 14 10.29 -6.07 -24.13
CA THR A 14 10.60 -5.61 -22.78
C THR A 14 9.52 -6.14 -21.84
N ASP A 15 9.98 -6.88 -20.83
CA ASP A 15 9.22 -7.38 -19.69
C ASP A 15 8.41 -6.26 -19.05
N GLU A 16 7.09 -6.26 -19.29
CA GLU A 16 6.15 -5.29 -18.73
C GLU A 16 5.90 -5.66 -17.26
N LYS A 17 6.86 -5.28 -16.41
CA LYS A 17 6.76 -5.34 -14.95
C LYS A 17 5.45 -4.65 -14.56
N THR A 18 4.52 -5.39 -14.01
CA THR A 18 3.16 -4.92 -13.68
C THR A 18 3.24 -3.85 -12.59
N VAL A 19 3.28 -2.58 -13.00
CA VAL A 19 3.41 -1.44 -12.10
C VAL A 19 2.06 -1.17 -11.44
N THR A 20 1.95 -1.34 -10.11
CA THR A 20 0.74 -0.95 -9.37
C THR A 20 0.85 0.53 -8.97
N TYR A 21 0.91 1.41 -9.96
CA TYR A 21 0.93 2.87 -9.78
C TYR A 21 -0.46 3.45 -9.93
N PHE A 22 -0.85 4.31 -8.99
CA PHE A 22 -2.01 5.20 -9.13
C PHE A 22 -1.62 6.60 -8.66
N ALA A 23 -1.84 7.59 -9.50
CA ALA A 23 -1.56 8.97 -9.13
C ALA A 23 -2.41 9.39 -7.91
N ASP A 24 -1.81 10.17 -7.03
CA ASP A 24 -2.50 10.64 -5.83
C ASP A 24 -3.74 11.47 -6.18
N LEU A 25 -4.76 11.36 -5.33
CA LEU A 25 -6.06 12.02 -5.46
C LEU A 25 -6.85 11.65 -6.72
N THR A 26 -6.45 10.58 -7.43
CA THR A 26 -7.28 10.00 -8.49
C THR A 26 -8.30 9.02 -7.91
N PRO A 27 -9.43 8.78 -8.61
CA PRO A 27 -10.42 7.80 -8.16
C PRO A 27 -9.81 6.40 -7.96
N TYR A 28 -10.11 5.79 -6.82
CA TYR A 28 -9.65 4.44 -6.46
C TYR A 28 -10.30 3.37 -7.34
N SER A 29 -9.49 2.47 -7.89
CA SER A 29 -9.97 1.41 -8.80
C SER A 29 -9.32 0.05 -8.58
N TYR A 30 -8.52 -0.14 -7.52
CA TYR A 30 -7.75 -1.37 -7.31
C TYR A 30 -8.59 -2.53 -6.73
N GLY A 31 -9.57 -2.23 -5.86
CA GLY A 31 -10.40 -3.24 -5.19
C GLY A 31 -11.86 -3.25 -5.67
N ALA A 32 -12.29 -4.34 -6.32
CA ALA A 32 -13.65 -4.51 -6.85
C ALA A 32 -14.78 -4.59 -5.78
N ALA A 33 -14.45 -4.57 -4.49
CA ALA A 33 -15.43 -4.63 -3.40
C ALA A 33 -16.03 -3.26 -3.02
N ASP A 34 -15.48 -2.16 -3.54
CA ASP A 34 -15.88 -0.78 -3.21
C ASP A 34 -17.02 -0.25 -4.12
N THR A 35 -18.00 -1.10 -4.46
CA THR A 35 -19.09 -0.74 -5.41
C THR A 35 -20.03 0.38 -4.94
N SER A 36 -19.89 0.87 -3.70
CA SER A 36 -20.60 2.07 -3.21
C SER A 36 -19.71 3.31 -3.03
N ALA A 37 -18.39 3.19 -3.20
CA ALA A 37 -17.43 4.22 -2.82
C ALA A 37 -17.07 5.14 -4.01
N ALA A 38 -18.09 5.75 -4.63
CA ALA A 38 -17.96 6.66 -5.78
C ALA A 38 -17.07 7.91 -5.54
N SER A 39 -16.42 8.02 -4.37
CA SER A 39 -15.57 9.13 -3.96
C SER A 39 -14.26 8.71 -3.27
N THR A 40 -13.86 7.43 -3.31
CA THR A 40 -12.58 7.01 -2.73
C THR A 40 -11.40 7.49 -3.59
N LEU A 41 -10.37 8.05 -2.95
CA LEU A 41 -9.19 8.60 -3.62
C LEU A 41 -7.92 7.79 -3.32
N ASN A 42 -7.12 7.53 -4.34
CA ASN A 42 -5.80 6.90 -4.23
C ASN A 42 -4.81 7.83 -3.51
N VAL A 43 -4.01 7.27 -2.59
CA VAL A 43 -2.83 7.95 -2.05
C VAL A 43 -1.69 6.95 -1.84
N GLY A 44 -0.47 7.30 -2.24
CA GLY A 44 0.74 6.54 -1.92
C GLY A 44 0.91 5.25 -2.70
N TRP A 45 0.29 5.14 -3.88
CA TRP A 45 0.51 4.02 -4.81
C TRP A 45 1.68 4.34 -5.74
N LEU A 46 2.90 4.31 -5.18
CA LEU A 46 4.13 4.70 -5.87
C LEU A 46 4.73 3.55 -6.69
N ALA A 47 5.62 3.90 -7.61
CA ALA A 47 6.33 2.97 -8.46
C ALA A 47 7.74 3.45 -8.80
N ALA A 48 8.64 2.53 -9.13
CA ALA A 48 9.95 2.89 -9.63
C ALA A 48 9.84 3.65 -10.97
N GLY A 49 10.68 4.66 -11.15
CA GLY A 49 10.71 5.47 -12.38
C GLY A 49 9.61 6.54 -12.48
N VAL A 50 8.71 6.63 -11.49
CA VAL A 50 7.72 7.72 -11.40
C VAL A 50 8.14 8.70 -10.32
N ASP A 51 8.23 9.98 -10.67
CA ASP A 51 8.54 11.04 -9.72
C ASP A 51 7.37 11.29 -8.76
N PHE A 52 7.71 11.61 -7.52
CA PHE A 52 6.77 11.98 -6.47
C PHE A 52 7.35 13.10 -5.61
N PRO A 53 6.50 13.96 -5.03
CA PRO A 53 6.96 15.03 -4.15
C PRO A 53 7.63 14.46 -2.90
N ARG A 54 8.70 15.11 -2.44
CA ARG A 54 9.46 14.70 -1.26
C ARG A 54 9.56 15.81 -0.21
N LYS A 55 9.36 15.44 1.06
CA LYS A 55 9.50 16.30 2.24
C LYS A 55 9.62 15.41 3.47
N LEU A 56 10.56 15.74 4.35
CA LEU A 56 10.64 15.11 5.66
C LEU A 56 9.31 15.26 6.42
N ALA A 57 8.75 14.14 6.83
CA ALA A 57 7.45 14.09 7.48
C ALA A 57 7.51 14.60 8.94
N GLU A 58 6.45 15.28 9.36
CA GLU A 58 6.32 15.75 10.74
C GLU A 58 6.07 14.56 11.69
N PRO A 59 6.72 14.51 12.88
CA PRO A 59 6.61 13.36 13.79
C PRO A 59 5.16 13.01 14.16
N GLN A 60 4.32 14.01 14.39
CA GLN A 60 2.91 13.81 14.73
C GLN A 60 2.13 13.11 13.60
N PHE A 61 2.44 13.43 12.34
CA PHE A 61 1.83 12.77 11.20
C PHE A 61 2.31 11.32 11.09
N VAL A 62 3.61 11.06 11.25
CA VAL A 62 4.19 9.71 11.24
C VAL A 62 3.58 8.83 12.33
N ASP A 63 3.45 9.36 13.56
CA ASP A 63 2.85 8.65 14.69
C ASP A 63 1.40 8.24 14.43
N ARG A 64 0.63 9.11 13.78
CA ARG A 64 -0.77 8.83 13.49
C ARG A 64 -0.93 7.93 12.27
N LEU A 65 -0.10 8.10 11.24
CA LEU A 65 -0.06 7.20 10.08
C LEU A 65 0.31 5.76 10.49
N TRP A 66 1.22 5.60 11.48
CA TRP A 66 1.52 4.29 12.07
C TRP A 66 0.26 3.60 12.58
N ARG A 67 -0.60 4.32 13.31
CA ARG A 67 -1.86 3.76 13.85
C ARG A 67 -2.80 3.28 12.74
N PHE A 68 -2.87 4.01 11.63
CA PHE A 68 -3.61 3.54 10.46
C PHE A 68 -3.02 2.25 9.88
N CYS A 69 -1.69 2.09 9.86
CA CYS A 69 -1.04 0.89 9.35
C CYS A 69 -1.15 -0.32 10.30
N GLN A 70 -1.45 -0.12 11.58
CA GLN A 70 -1.77 -1.20 12.54
C GLN A 70 -3.11 -1.88 12.25
N VAL A 71 -3.95 -1.30 11.39
CA VAL A 71 -5.22 -1.88 10.94
C VAL A 71 -5.23 -2.08 9.43
N SER A 72 -5.96 -3.09 8.97
CA SER A 72 -6.08 -3.49 7.58
C SER A 72 -7.56 -3.51 7.19
N VAL A 73 -7.93 -2.76 6.16
CA VAL A 73 -9.30 -2.71 5.63
C VAL A 73 -9.45 -3.62 4.39
N GLY A 74 -8.39 -3.72 3.58
CA GLY A 74 -8.31 -4.67 2.47
C GLY A 74 -7.04 -5.52 2.60
N GLN A 75 -7.18 -6.84 2.54
CA GLN A 75 -6.03 -7.74 2.40
C GLN A 75 -5.77 -8.00 0.92
N THR A 76 -4.55 -7.73 0.47
CA THR A 76 -4.16 -8.02 -0.90
C THR A 76 -3.73 -9.49 -1.02
N ARG A 77 -3.81 -10.06 -2.22
CA ARG A 77 -3.43 -11.47 -2.46
C ARG A 77 -1.92 -11.70 -2.54
N GLY A 78 -1.10 -10.72 -2.19
CA GLY A 78 0.36 -10.76 -2.31
C GLY A 78 1.05 -9.77 -1.38
N LEU A 79 2.36 -9.61 -1.57
CA LEU A 79 3.18 -8.64 -0.86
C LEU A 79 3.76 -7.66 -1.89
N HIS A 80 3.27 -6.43 -1.91
CA HIS A 80 3.86 -5.33 -2.66
C HIS A 80 5.23 -5.03 -2.05
N LYS A 81 6.31 -5.33 -2.76
CA LYS A 81 7.68 -5.00 -2.33
C LYS A 81 8.03 -3.56 -2.70
N CYS A 82 8.70 -2.84 -1.81
CA CYS A 82 9.19 -1.50 -2.16
C CYS A 82 10.17 -1.59 -3.33
N GLU A 83 9.85 -0.93 -4.45
CA GLU A 83 10.71 -0.90 -5.64
C GLU A 83 11.76 0.23 -5.59
N LEU A 84 11.67 1.09 -4.57
CA LEU A 84 12.54 2.26 -4.38
C LEU A 84 13.75 1.95 -3.47
N CYS A 85 13.69 0.87 -2.70
CA CYS A 85 14.81 0.41 -1.88
C CYS A 85 15.82 -0.40 -2.69
N CYS A 86 17.08 -0.32 -2.28
CA CYS A 86 18.12 -1.24 -2.74
C CYS A 86 18.16 -2.55 -1.92
N SER A 87 17.39 -2.67 -0.83
CA SER A 87 17.34 -3.81 0.08
C SER A 87 15.91 -4.39 0.22
N PHE A 88 15.82 -5.68 0.55
CA PHE A 88 14.56 -6.42 0.66
C PHE A 88 13.75 -6.12 1.94
N ASP A 89 14.30 -5.38 2.90
CA ASP A 89 13.68 -5.16 4.22
C ASP A 89 12.59 -4.07 4.23
N GLY A 90 12.29 -3.44 3.09
CA GLY A 90 11.32 -2.33 3.00
C GLY A 90 9.88 -2.67 3.42
N ASN A 91 9.56 -3.96 3.57
CA ASN A 91 8.25 -4.43 4.00
C ASN A 91 8.12 -4.61 5.53
N LEU A 92 9.20 -4.51 6.30
CA LEU A 92 9.16 -4.62 7.75
C LEU A 92 9.38 -3.24 8.37
N ALA A 93 8.34 -2.67 8.96
CA ALA A 93 8.46 -1.41 9.69
C ALA A 93 8.47 -1.67 11.20
N GLN A 94 9.30 -0.92 11.93
CA GLN A 94 9.38 -0.98 13.38
C GLN A 94 9.19 0.42 13.98
N LYS A 95 8.39 0.50 15.03
CA LYS A 95 8.19 1.73 15.80
C LYS A 95 7.82 1.39 17.24
N ASN A 96 8.45 2.05 18.21
CA ASN A 96 8.15 1.88 19.64
C ASN A 96 8.14 0.41 20.13
N GLY A 97 9.04 -0.43 19.58
CA GLY A 97 9.13 -1.85 19.92
C GLY A 97 8.10 -2.75 19.22
N GLU A 98 7.17 -2.19 18.45
CA GLU A 98 6.21 -2.93 17.65
C GLU A 98 6.68 -3.05 16.20
N ARG A 99 6.33 -4.17 15.54
CA ARG A 99 6.66 -4.42 14.13
C ARG A 99 5.39 -4.67 13.32
N LEU A 100 5.37 -4.18 12.09
CA LEU A 100 4.27 -4.37 11.14
C LEU A 100 4.80 -4.92 9.82
N LEU A 101 4.10 -5.91 9.27
CA LEU A 101 4.29 -6.31 7.88
C LEU A 101 3.53 -5.33 6.96
N LEU A 102 4.27 -4.60 6.14
CA LEU A 102 3.76 -3.65 5.16
C LEU A 102 3.73 -4.26 3.75
N GLY A 103 2.93 -3.68 2.86
CA GLY A 103 2.78 -4.11 1.47
C GLY A 103 1.78 -5.24 1.25
N SER A 104 1.16 -5.79 2.30
CA SER A 104 0.17 -6.88 2.20
C SER A 104 -1.27 -6.40 2.33
N ALA A 105 -1.49 -5.14 2.69
CA ALA A 105 -2.81 -4.63 3.02
C ALA A 105 -3.00 -3.18 2.58
N GLU A 106 -4.25 -2.74 2.64
CA GLU A 106 -4.65 -1.36 2.45
C GLU A 106 -5.19 -0.77 3.75
N ILE A 107 -4.91 0.51 3.93
CA ILE A 107 -5.53 1.35 4.95
C ILE A 107 -6.65 2.19 4.33
N ARG A 108 -7.51 2.71 5.19
CA ARG A 108 -8.49 3.74 4.83
C ARG A 108 -8.35 4.91 5.78
N VAL A 109 -8.42 6.13 5.24
CA VAL A 109 -8.42 7.36 6.03
C VAL A 109 -9.65 8.14 5.65
N VAL A 110 -10.45 8.53 6.64
CA VAL A 110 -11.66 9.35 6.42
C VAL A 110 -11.34 10.77 6.87
N SER A 111 -11.52 11.75 5.98
CA SER A 111 -11.41 13.16 6.37
C SER A 111 -12.57 13.59 7.26
N ASP A 112 -12.41 14.72 7.93
CA ASP A 112 -13.49 15.43 8.62
C ASP A 112 -14.64 15.85 7.70
N ARG A 113 -14.38 15.97 6.39
CA ARG A 113 -15.37 16.26 5.34
C ARG A 113 -16.05 15.02 4.76
N GLY A 114 -15.68 13.81 5.22
CA GLY A 114 -16.26 12.55 4.74
C GLY A 114 -15.66 12.00 3.44
N GLU A 115 -14.58 12.60 2.92
CA GLU A 115 -13.78 12.03 1.83
C GLU A 115 -13.02 10.79 2.33
N LEU A 116 -13.00 9.72 1.53
CA LEU A 116 -12.34 8.46 1.85
C LEU A 116 -11.06 8.32 1.02
N PHE A 117 -9.94 8.06 1.68
CA PHE A 117 -8.66 7.79 1.03
C PHE A 117 -8.28 6.33 1.16
N ALA A 118 -7.78 5.75 0.09
CA ALA A 118 -7.26 4.39 0.00
C ALA A 118 -5.76 4.42 -0.29
N ALA A 119 -4.97 3.82 0.60
CA ALA A 119 -3.52 3.73 0.47
C ALA A 119 -3.05 2.31 0.79
N PRO A 120 -1.96 1.83 0.16
CA PRO A 120 -1.30 0.62 0.64
C PRO A 120 -0.73 0.92 2.04
N ASN A 121 -0.73 -0.05 2.96
CA ASN A 121 -0.09 0.14 4.25
C ASN A 121 1.44 0.37 4.11
N LEU A 122 2.02 0.06 2.94
CA LEU A 122 3.38 0.42 2.56
C LEU A 122 3.64 1.94 2.50
N ILE A 123 2.60 2.77 2.46
CA ILE A 123 2.72 4.23 2.51
C ILE A 123 3.57 4.71 3.70
N TYR A 124 3.50 4.03 4.85
CA TYR A 124 4.32 4.38 6.01
C TYR A 124 5.81 4.29 5.68
N HIS A 125 6.23 3.22 5.00
CA HIS A 125 7.61 3.06 4.57
C HIS A 125 8.01 4.14 3.55
N TYR A 126 7.15 4.45 2.59
CA TYR A 126 7.43 5.51 1.62
C TYR A 126 7.63 6.88 2.29
N VAL A 127 6.79 7.21 3.27
CA VAL A 127 6.89 8.47 4.02
C VAL A 127 8.18 8.53 4.84
N VAL A 128 8.55 7.45 5.53
CA VAL A 128 9.67 7.46 6.49
C VAL A 128 11.03 7.21 5.83
N GLN A 129 11.09 6.39 4.78
CA GLN A 129 12.36 5.96 4.15
C GLN A 129 12.62 6.62 2.79
N HIS A 130 11.58 7.11 2.13
CA HIS A 130 11.70 7.75 0.81
C HIS A 130 11.25 9.21 0.81
N ASP A 131 11.01 9.78 1.99
CA ASP A 131 10.52 11.13 2.20
C ASP A 131 9.30 11.48 1.34
N TYR A 132 8.50 10.49 0.94
CA TYR A 132 7.30 10.74 0.14
C TYR A 132 6.41 11.72 0.88
N ALA A 133 6.06 12.83 0.22
CA ALA A 133 5.19 13.86 0.75
C ALA A 133 3.76 13.64 0.27
N PRO A 134 2.86 13.05 1.07
CA PRO A 134 1.50 12.81 0.65
C PRO A 134 0.75 14.14 0.43
N PRO A 135 -0.33 14.14 -0.36
CA PRO A 135 -1.17 15.32 -0.54
C PRO A 135 -1.66 15.89 0.79
N MET A 136 -1.77 17.21 0.87
CA MET A 136 -2.14 17.88 2.12
C MET A 136 -3.54 17.49 2.62
N GLU A 137 -4.45 17.14 1.69
CA GLU A 137 -5.77 16.59 1.96
C GLU A 137 -5.68 15.32 2.80
N PHE A 138 -4.79 14.40 2.40
CA PHE A 138 -4.54 13.16 3.12
C PHE A 138 -3.86 13.43 4.47
N VAL A 139 -2.85 14.31 4.50
CA VAL A 139 -2.16 14.68 5.74
C VAL A 139 -3.14 15.25 6.77
N ARG A 140 -4.03 16.18 6.37
CA ARG A 140 -5.09 16.71 7.23
C ARG A 140 -6.06 15.62 7.67
N ALA A 141 -6.48 14.73 6.78
CA ALA A 141 -7.38 13.63 7.11
C ALA A 141 -6.76 12.67 8.14
N VAL A 142 -5.46 12.34 8.00
CA VAL A 142 -4.73 11.56 9.00
C VAL A 142 -4.70 12.30 10.33
N LEU A 143 -4.35 13.59 10.36
CA LEU A 143 -4.17 14.38 11.59
C LEU A 143 -5.48 14.69 12.34
N LEU A 144 -6.53 15.03 11.62
CA LEU A 144 -7.78 15.57 12.17
C LEU A 144 -8.95 14.58 12.13
N GLY A 145 -8.92 13.62 11.20
CA GLY A 145 -9.95 12.60 11.04
C GLY A 145 -9.90 11.53 12.14
N PRO A 146 -10.95 10.73 12.31
CA PRO A 146 -10.98 9.66 13.32
C PRO A 146 -9.86 8.64 13.12
N CYS A 147 -9.17 8.30 14.20
CA CYS A 147 -7.98 7.44 14.13
C CYS A 147 -8.30 6.04 14.67
N PRO A 148 -7.89 4.95 14.00
CA PRO A 148 -7.99 3.63 14.60
C PRO A 148 -7.19 3.52 15.92
N PRO A 149 -7.61 2.65 16.86
CA PRO A 149 -8.77 1.75 16.78
C PRO A 149 -10.07 2.36 17.34
N GLU A 150 -10.24 3.69 17.35
CA GLU A 150 -11.40 4.36 17.95
C GLU A 150 -12.73 3.87 17.35
N ASP A 151 -13.78 3.73 18.17
CA ASP A 151 -15.10 3.26 17.73
C ASP A 151 -15.67 4.13 16.60
N ARG A 152 -15.47 5.45 16.71
CA ARG A 152 -15.88 6.42 15.67
C ARG A 152 -15.25 6.12 14.30
N TYR A 153 -14.01 5.64 14.25
CA TYR A 153 -13.37 5.25 12.99
C TYR A 153 -14.07 4.02 12.40
N ARG A 154 -14.40 3.03 13.22
CA ARG A 154 -15.13 1.83 12.79
C ARG A 154 -16.53 2.15 12.30
N GLU A 155 -17.27 2.99 13.01
CA GLU A 155 -18.60 3.47 12.62
C GLU A 155 -18.58 4.25 11.30
N LEU A 156 -17.51 4.99 11.01
CA LEU A 156 -17.39 5.68 9.73
C LEU A 156 -17.10 4.70 8.59
N LEU A 157 -16.20 3.73 8.79
CA LEU A 157 -15.92 2.72 7.77
C LEU A 157 -17.16 1.89 7.41
N SER A 158 -17.99 1.55 8.40
CA SER A 158 -19.21 0.77 8.15
C SER A 158 -20.21 1.49 7.24
N LYS A 159 -20.23 2.82 7.21
CA LYS A 159 -21.04 3.62 6.27
C LYS A 159 -20.62 3.41 4.81
N PHE A 160 -19.37 3.04 4.59
CA PHE A 160 -18.83 2.67 3.28
C PHE A 160 -18.90 1.16 3.02
N GLY A 161 -19.51 0.38 3.91
CA GLY A 161 -19.54 -1.09 3.83
C GLY A 161 -18.19 -1.75 4.15
N LEU A 162 -17.30 -1.03 4.83
CA LEU A 162 -15.95 -1.47 5.17
C LEU A 162 -15.85 -1.86 6.65
N ASP A 163 -14.99 -2.83 6.94
CA ASP A 163 -14.56 -3.17 8.31
C ASP A 163 -13.04 -3.33 8.31
N TRP A 164 -12.43 -3.36 9.50
CA TRP A 164 -10.98 -3.49 9.62
C TRP A 164 -10.58 -4.65 10.55
N ARG A 165 -9.37 -5.15 10.34
CA ARG A 165 -8.72 -6.16 11.20
C ARG A 165 -7.35 -5.66 11.63
N LYS A 166 -6.81 -6.16 12.74
CA LYS A 166 -5.40 -5.87 13.08
C LYS A 166 -4.47 -6.35 11.98
N THR A 167 -3.53 -5.50 11.59
CA THR A 167 -2.44 -5.85 10.67
C THR A 167 -1.55 -6.89 11.32
N SER A 168 -1.06 -7.85 10.53
CA SER A 168 -0.20 -8.91 11.01
C SER A 168 1.12 -8.37 11.55
N VAL A 169 1.46 -8.79 12.77
CA VAL A 169 2.75 -8.58 13.41
C VAL A 169 3.58 -9.84 13.14
N PRO A 170 4.67 -9.79 12.35
CA PRO A 170 5.55 -10.94 12.22
C PRO A 170 6.21 -11.24 13.59
N GLU A 171 6.27 -12.51 13.99
CA GLU A 171 6.91 -12.97 15.23
C GLU A 171 8.43 -12.67 15.21
N LEU A 172 9.04 -12.47 16.39
CA LEU A 172 10.41 -11.93 16.56
C LEU A 172 11.46 -12.57 15.62
N ASP A 173 11.35 -13.88 15.41
CA ASP A 173 12.32 -14.71 14.66
C ASP A 173 11.78 -15.27 13.33
N SER A 174 10.59 -14.85 12.91
CA SER A 174 9.96 -15.39 11.71
C SER A 174 10.42 -14.65 10.44
N ARG A 175 11.16 -15.35 9.56
CA ARG A 175 11.29 -14.95 8.16
C ARG A 175 9.90 -14.97 7.51
N PRO A 176 9.58 -14.08 6.57
CA PRO A 176 8.32 -14.17 5.83
C PRO A 176 8.28 -15.50 5.07
N VAL A 177 7.42 -16.42 5.48
CA VAL A 177 7.24 -17.71 4.82
C VAL A 177 6.14 -17.57 3.77
N ARG A 178 6.43 -17.99 2.54
CA ARG A 178 5.39 -18.09 1.51
C ARG A 178 4.51 -19.30 1.84
N VAL A 179 3.25 -19.03 2.15
CA VAL A 179 2.27 -20.08 2.44
C VAL A 179 1.48 -20.38 1.17
N VAL A 180 1.67 -21.58 0.61
CA VAL A 180 0.92 -22.06 -0.54
C VAL A 180 -0.18 -22.99 -0.05
N ARG A 181 -1.44 -22.67 -0.39
CA ARG A 181 -2.55 -23.62 -0.21
C ARG A 181 -2.53 -24.60 -1.37
N THR A 182 -2.24 -25.85 -1.08
CA THR A 182 -2.36 -26.96 -2.04
C THR A 182 -3.66 -27.73 -1.77
N PRO A 183 -4.15 -28.55 -2.72
CA PRO A 183 -5.32 -29.40 -2.49
C PRO A 183 -5.18 -30.36 -1.28
N ASN A 184 -3.95 -30.61 -0.83
CA ASN A 184 -3.64 -31.49 0.29
C ASN A 184 -3.35 -30.75 1.60
N GLY A 185 -3.56 -29.42 1.66
CA GLY A 185 -3.39 -28.61 2.88
C GLY A 185 -2.45 -27.42 2.71
N VAL A 186 -2.12 -26.79 3.84
CA VAL A 186 -1.27 -25.59 3.91
C VAL A 186 0.20 -26.00 3.90
N SER A 187 0.94 -25.63 2.85
CA SER A 187 2.37 -25.89 2.73
C SER A 187 3.17 -24.60 2.96
N ARG A 188 4.12 -24.65 3.91
CA ARG A 188 5.08 -23.58 4.19
C ARG A 188 6.29 -23.77 3.29
N ILE A 189 6.66 -22.75 2.51
CA ILE A 189 7.87 -22.73 1.68
C ILE A 189 8.82 -21.69 2.28
N GLU A 190 9.97 -22.16 2.73
CA GLU A 190 11.08 -21.33 3.22
C GLU A 190 11.94 -20.91 2.00
N GLU A 191 12.25 -19.61 1.89
CA GLU A 191 13.26 -19.06 0.96
C GLU A 191 14.60 -18.83 1.66
#